data_AF-A0A560E551-F1
#
_entry.id   AF-A0A560E551-F1
#
_cell.length_a   1.000
_cell.length_b   1.000
_cell.length_c   1.000
_cell.angle_alpha   90.00
_cell.angle_beta   90.00
_cell.angle_gamma   90.00
#
_symmetry.space_group_name_H-M   'P 1'
#
loop_
_entity.id
_entity.type
_entity.pdbx_description
1 polymer ?
#
loop_
_entity_poly.entity_id
_entity_poly.type
_entity_poly.pdbx_seq_one_letter_code
_entity_poly.pdbx_strand_id
1 'polypeptide(L)'
;MKALFCVSAIVLSLAVVPAYAAPNNTPHAIECMAKNGFTPEMWRARRAGTNAQVQSYIACRDGISVKQAKEVGKRDGNFDTWKR
;
A
#
# COMPACT_ATOMS: atom_id res chain seq x y z
N MET A 1 -11.72 51.99 9.95
CA MET A 1 -10.31 51.70 9.58
C MET A 1 -9.88 50.40 10.22
N LYS A 2 -9.02 49.62 9.52
CA LYS A 2 -8.61 48.20 9.67
C LYS A 2 -9.52 47.27 8.83
N ALA A 3 -9.26 46.94 7.56
CA ALA A 3 -8.03 46.42 6.90
C ALA A 3 -7.56 45.12 7.61
N LEU A 4 -7.36 43.95 7.00
CA LEU A 4 -7.15 43.54 5.61
C LEU A 4 -7.52 42.05 5.45
N PHE A 5 -7.79 41.67 4.20
CA PHE A 5 -7.90 40.32 3.66
C PHE A 5 -6.71 39.41 4.02
N CYS A 6 -6.95 38.09 4.13
CA CYS A 6 -6.08 37.07 3.51
C CYS A 6 -6.76 35.70 3.52
N VAL A 7 -7.38 35.38 2.39
CA VAL A 7 -7.76 34.01 1.99
C VAL A 7 -6.46 33.22 1.85
N SER A 8 -6.20 32.28 2.75
CA SER A 8 -5.13 31.29 2.55
C SER A 8 -5.77 29.94 2.30
N ALA A 9 -6.12 29.71 1.04
CA ALA A 9 -6.34 28.38 0.51
C ALA A 9 -4.99 27.65 0.57
N ILE A 10 -4.81 26.82 1.59
CA ILE A 10 -3.70 25.87 1.65
C ILE A 10 -4.03 24.82 0.59
N VAL A 11 -3.52 25.05 -0.63
CA VAL A 11 -3.45 24.04 -1.68
C VAL A 11 -2.42 23.02 -1.20
N LEU A 12 -2.89 22.00 -0.48
CA LEU A 12 -2.12 20.80 -0.20
C LEU A 12 -1.71 20.24 -1.57
N SER A 13 -0.45 20.47 -1.91
CA SER A 13 0.13 20.00 -3.15
C SER A 13 0.15 18.47 -3.08
N LEU A 14 -0.82 17.84 -3.73
CA LEU A 14 -0.76 16.42 -4.03
C LEU A 14 0.42 16.22 -4.97
N ALA A 15 1.60 16.00 -4.40
CA ALA A 15 2.67 15.33 -5.10
C ALA A 15 2.09 13.98 -5.53
N VAL A 16 1.71 13.87 -6.80
CA VAL A 16 1.45 12.59 -7.45
C VAL A 16 2.82 11.91 -7.53
N VAL A 17 3.25 11.33 -6.41
CA VAL A 17 4.29 10.32 -6.43
C VAL A 17 3.72 9.22 -7.31
N PRO A 18 4.35 8.91 -8.44
CA PRO A 18 3.87 7.83 -9.24
C PRO A 18 3.95 6.57 -8.36
N ALA A 19 2.87 5.80 -8.29
CA ALA A 19 2.78 4.60 -7.49
C ALA A 19 3.66 3.50 -8.09
N TYR A 20 4.97 3.67 -7.99
CA TYR A 20 5.95 2.63 -8.23
C TYR A 20 5.82 1.70 -7.02
N ALA A 21 5.42 0.45 -7.26
CA ALA A 21 5.28 -0.53 -6.19
C ALA A 21 6.57 -0.55 -5.37
N ALA A 22 6.47 -0.30 -4.06
CA ALA A 22 7.67 -0.26 -3.25
C ALA A 22 8.32 -1.66 -3.22
N PRO A 23 9.65 -1.77 -3.09
CA PRO A 23 10.31 -3.06 -3.04
C PRO A 23 9.82 -3.89 -1.85
N ASN A 24 9.58 -5.18 -2.08
CA ASN A 24 9.06 -6.11 -1.08
C ASN A 24 10.11 -6.56 -0.04
N ASN A 25 11.34 -6.05 -0.12
CA ASN A 25 12.48 -6.42 0.74
C ASN A 25 13.01 -5.24 1.59
N THR A 26 12.30 -4.13 1.65
CA THR A 26 12.62 -3.03 2.56
C THR A 26 12.23 -3.38 4.01
N PRO A 27 12.84 -2.77 5.04
CA PRO A 27 12.41 -2.96 6.43
C PRO A 27 10.91 -2.70 6.63
N HIS A 28 10.39 -1.61 6.05
CA HIS A 28 8.96 -1.27 6.06
C HIS A 28 8.10 -2.37 5.44
N ALA A 29 8.48 -2.90 4.27
CA ALA A 29 7.74 -3.98 3.65
C ALA A 29 7.74 -5.24 4.54
N ILE A 30 8.88 -5.60 5.13
CA ILE A 30 9.00 -6.77 6.03
C ILE A 30 8.10 -6.60 7.26
N GLU A 31 8.08 -5.41 7.86
CA GLU A 31 7.18 -5.09 8.99
C GLU A 31 5.71 -5.20 8.59
N CYS A 32 5.34 -4.65 7.43
CA CYS A 32 4.00 -4.78 6.87
C CYS A 32 3.62 -6.24 6.60
N MET A 33 4.54 -7.08 6.11
CA MET A 33 4.27 -8.51 5.92
C MET A 33 4.02 -9.21 7.26
N ALA A 34 4.88 -8.97 8.26
CA ALA A 34 4.73 -9.54 9.60
C ALA A 34 3.39 -9.16 10.24
N LYS A 35 3.00 -7.88 10.12
CA LYS A 35 1.69 -7.37 10.59
C LYS A 35 0.50 -8.08 9.93
N ASN A 36 0.66 -8.56 8.69
CA ASN A 36 -0.36 -9.27 7.94
C ASN A 36 -0.22 -10.80 8.00
N GLY A 37 0.72 -11.31 8.80
CA GLY A 37 0.84 -12.73 9.11
C GLY A 37 1.51 -13.57 8.02
N PHE A 38 2.44 -13.00 7.24
CA PHE A 38 3.24 -13.78 6.28
C PHE A 38 4.69 -13.29 6.19
N THR A 39 5.56 -14.12 5.59
CA THR A 39 7.00 -13.84 5.44
C THR A 39 7.36 -13.42 4.00
N PRO A 40 8.56 -12.85 3.79
CA PRO A 40 9.09 -12.60 2.45
C PRO A 40 9.23 -13.86 1.58
N GLU A 41 9.48 -15.05 2.15
CA GLU A 41 9.43 -16.30 1.36
C GLU A 41 8.02 -16.59 0.87
N MET A 42 7.01 -16.44 1.74
CA MET A 42 5.61 -16.69 1.35
C MET A 42 5.17 -15.78 0.21
N TRP A 43 5.57 -14.50 0.24
CA TRP A 43 5.31 -13.55 -0.85
C TRP A 43 5.98 -13.96 -2.16
N ARG A 44 7.27 -14.33 -2.11
CA ARG A 44 8.02 -14.80 -3.30
C ARG A 44 7.45 -16.10 -3.87
N ALA A 45 6.98 -16.99 -3.01
CA ALA A 45 6.36 -18.26 -3.38
C ALA A 45 4.90 -18.11 -3.88
N ARG A 46 4.36 -16.89 -3.93
CA ARG A 46 2.95 -16.61 -4.27
C ARG A 46 1.95 -17.30 -3.34
N ARG A 47 2.30 -17.40 -2.06
CA ARG A 47 1.50 -18.02 -0.99
C ARG A 47 1.21 -17.03 0.14
N ALA A 48 1.13 -15.74 -0.18
CA ALA A 48 0.87 -14.69 0.81
C ALA A 48 -0.59 -14.69 1.30
N GLY A 49 -1.04 -15.74 1.97
CA GLY A 49 -2.32 -15.78 2.67
C GLY A 49 -3.54 -15.36 1.84
N THR A 50 -4.62 -15.02 2.53
CA THR A 50 -5.88 -14.61 1.91
C THR A 50 -5.76 -13.27 1.15
N ASN A 51 -6.68 -13.02 0.22
CA ASN A 51 -6.80 -11.73 -0.47
C ASN A 51 -6.88 -10.52 0.47
N ALA A 52 -7.46 -10.69 1.66
CA ALA A 52 -7.54 -9.63 2.66
C ALA A 52 -6.16 -9.29 3.24
N GLN A 53 -5.31 -10.31 3.47
CA GLN A 53 -3.94 -10.14 3.93
C GLN A 53 -3.06 -9.49 2.85
N VAL A 54 -3.17 -9.95 1.59
CA VAL A 54 -2.46 -9.34 0.45
C VAL A 54 -2.84 -7.87 0.27
N GLN A 55 -4.14 -7.54 0.31
CA GLN A 55 -4.61 -6.16 0.21
C GLN A 55 -4.08 -5.29 1.35
N SER A 56 -4.18 -5.78 2.59
CA SER A 56 -3.77 -5.02 3.77
C SER A 56 -2.25 -4.82 3.80
N TYR A 57 -1.48 -5.79 3.30
CA TYR A 57 -0.05 -5.64 3.08
C TYR A 57 0.26 -4.54 2.06
N ILE A 58 -0.35 -4.58 0.87
CA ILE A 58 -0.07 -3.60 -0.19
C ILE A 58 -0.46 -2.19 0.26
N ALA A 59 -1.61 -2.05 0.93
CA ALA A 59 -2.03 -0.78 1.51
C ALA A 59 -0.99 -0.23 2.51
N CYS A 60 -0.44 -1.10 3.36
CA CYS A 60 0.62 -0.75 4.31
C CYS A 60 1.94 -0.38 3.60
N ARG A 61 2.38 -1.22 2.66
CA ARG A 61 3.64 -1.06 1.92
C ARG A 61 3.67 0.25 1.12
N ASP A 62 2.60 0.50 0.38
CA ASP A 62 2.54 1.61 -0.59
C ASP A 62 1.88 2.87 -0.01
N GLY A 63 1.32 2.81 1.20
CA GLY A 63 0.63 3.94 1.83
C GLY A 63 -0.65 4.35 1.10
N ILE A 64 -1.35 3.39 0.49
CA ILE A 64 -2.54 3.61 -0.35
C ILE A 64 -3.82 3.05 0.28
N SER A 65 -4.98 3.45 -0.25
CA SER A 65 -6.27 2.91 0.21
C SER A 65 -6.40 1.42 -0.13
N VAL A 66 -7.19 0.68 0.67
CA VAL A 66 -7.49 -0.75 0.43
C VAL A 66 -8.08 -0.98 -0.97
N LYS A 67 -8.89 -0.04 -1.48
CA LYS A 67 -9.45 -0.11 -2.83
C LYS A 67 -8.35 -0.07 -3.89
N GLN A 68 -7.37 0.82 -3.76
CA GLN A 68 -6.22 0.88 -4.69
C GLN A 68 -5.33 -0.35 -4.52
N ALA A 69 -5.11 -0.80 -3.28
CA ALA A 69 -4.32 -1.99 -2.96
C ALA A 69 -4.89 -3.27 -3.60
N LYS A 70 -6.21 -3.38 -3.73
CA LYS A 70 -6.86 -4.50 -4.44
C LYS A 70 -6.46 -4.54 -5.91
N GLU A 71 -6.47 -3.40 -6.59
CA GLU A 71 -6.09 -3.33 -8.02
C GLU A 71 -4.59 -3.56 -8.22
N VAL A 72 -3.74 -3.09 -7.30
CA VAL A 72 -2.31 -3.43 -7.28
C VAL A 72 -2.11 -4.94 -7.05
N GLY A 73 -2.80 -5.53 -6.07
CA GLY A 73 -2.67 -6.96 -5.74
C GLY A 73 -2.97 -7.89 -6.89
N LYS A 74 -4.03 -7.60 -7.67
CA LYS A 74 -4.36 -8.32 -8.90
C LYS A 74 -3.20 -8.33 -9.91
N ARG A 75 -2.40 -7.27 -9.97
CA ARG A 75 -1.22 -7.16 -10.86
C ARG A 75 0.02 -7.84 -10.28
N ASP A 76 0.22 -7.76 -8.97
CA ASP A 76 1.38 -8.34 -8.27
C ASP A 76 1.38 -9.88 -8.26
N GLY A 77 0.27 -10.52 -8.64
CA GLY A 77 0.19 -11.97 -8.85
C GLY A 77 0.20 -12.83 -7.58
N ASN A 78 0.10 -12.20 -6.40
CA ASN A 78 -0.16 -12.86 -5.10
C ASN A 78 -1.65 -12.88 -4.72
N PHE A 79 -2.50 -12.20 -5.50
CA PHE A 79 -3.94 -12.19 -5.28
C PHE A 79 -4.59 -13.45 -5.86
N ASP A 80 -5.61 -13.99 -5.20
CA ASP A 80 -6.33 -15.23 -5.55
C ASP A 80 -5.45 -16.50 -5.62
N THR A 81 -4.21 -16.46 -5.12
CA THR A 81 -3.29 -17.61 -5.17
C THR A 81 -3.42 -18.55 -3.97
N TRP A 82 -4.02 -18.09 -2.88
CA TRP A 82 -4.21 -18.89 -1.68
C TRP A 82 -5.38 -19.84 -1.82
N LYS A 83 -5.06 -21.13 -1.96
CA LYS A 83 -6.01 -22.24 -1.85
C LYS A 83 -5.82 -22.84 -0.46
N ARG A 84 -6.86 -22.75 0.37
CA ARG A 84 -6.88 -23.36 1.71
C ARG A 84 -6.73 -24.87 1.59
#